data_AF-A0A971CD54-F1
#
_entry.id   AF-A0A971CD54-F1
#
_cell.length_a   1.000
_cell.length_b   1.000
_cell.length_c   1.000
_cell.angle_alpha   90.00
_cell.angle_beta   90.00
_cell.angle_gamma   90.00
#
_symmetry.space_group_name_H-M   'P 1'
#
loop_
_entity.id
_entity.type
_entity.pdbx_description
1 polymer ?
#
loop_
_entity_poly.entity_id
_entity_poly.type
_entity_poly.pdbx_seq_one_letter_code
_entity_poly.pdbx_strand_id
1 'polypeptide(L)'
;MTYTRKAVDVRNHADAVRDPGYDSPRRTRYYSRPHHEDRDVHLLRLSLDLQLDAMLLTLGAAAAEEVTTGTLVNRGGPSTPHIPWARWLAEDLELTRALTATAISVDAALPPTLGATPARKEPQSVADDLLARYESICSLLTDLIRDVPADVQSAWQPSISHALSRCRARVDELCREREVARMNASPPPREEHRYLPGEMLG
;
A
#
# COMPACT_ATOMS: atom_id res chain seq x y z
N MET A 1 68.51 -8.58 -47.97
CA MET A 1 68.79 -9.96 -48.44
C MET A 1 69.70 -10.62 -47.41
N THR A 2 69.08 -11.29 -46.44
CA THR A 2 68.91 -12.76 -46.32
C THR A 2 69.99 -13.36 -45.43
N TYR A 3 69.66 -13.51 -44.15
CA TYR A 3 70.33 -14.43 -43.24
C TYR A 3 69.46 -15.69 -43.13
N THR A 4 70.04 -16.84 -43.46
CA THR A 4 69.37 -18.15 -43.42
C THR A 4 70.03 -19.07 -42.39
N ARG A 5 69.17 -19.56 -41.48
CA ARG A 5 68.99 -20.97 -41.08
C ARG A 5 69.92 -21.58 -40.02
N LYS A 6 69.32 -21.96 -38.88
CA LYS A 6 69.06 -23.35 -38.37
C LYS A 6 68.79 -23.24 -36.85
N ALA A 7 67.58 -23.51 -36.34
CA ALA A 7 66.92 -24.81 -36.12
C ALA A 7 67.76 -25.76 -35.25
N VAL A 8 67.51 -25.83 -33.94
CA VAL A 8 66.57 -26.69 -33.18
C VAL A 8 67.44 -27.47 -32.21
N ASP A 9 67.29 -27.23 -30.92
CA ASP A 9 67.84 -28.10 -29.89
C ASP A 9 66.66 -28.69 -29.11
N VAL A 10 66.50 -30.01 -29.22
CA VAL A 10 65.49 -30.80 -28.51
C VAL A 10 66.24 -31.90 -27.81
N ARG A 11 66.40 -31.78 -26.48
CA ARG A 11 66.50 -32.92 -25.58
C ARG A 11 65.80 -32.61 -24.26
N ASN A 12 64.67 -33.28 -24.08
CA ASN A 12 63.99 -33.52 -22.81
C ASN A 12 64.90 -34.28 -21.84
N HIS A 13 64.85 -33.97 -20.54
CA HIS A 13 64.45 -34.94 -19.52
C HIS A 13 64.46 -34.38 -18.08
N ALA A 14 63.42 -34.84 -17.36
CA ALA A 14 63.30 -35.01 -15.92
C ALA A 14 62.81 -33.82 -15.09
N ASP A 15 61.47 -33.75 -15.01
CA ASP A 15 60.69 -33.36 -13.84
C ASP A 15 61.24 -33.89 -12.51
N ALA A 16 61.13 -33.05 -11.48
CA ALA A 16 60.37 -33.32 -10.25
C ALA A 16 61.04 -32.71 -9.01
N VAL A 17 60.79 -31.43 -8.76
CA VAL A 17 60.87 -30.87 -7.40
C VAL A 17 59.54 -30.19 -7.11
N ARG A 18 58.75 -30.83 -6.23
CA ARG A 18 57.53 -30.28 -5.63
C ARG A 18 57.91 -29.10 -4.73
N ASP A 19 57.36 -27.93 -5.03
CA ASP A 19 57.29 -26.79 -4.12
C ASP A 19 55.80 -26.55 -3.79
N PRO A 20 55.38 -26.57 -2.50
CA PRO A 20 53.98 -26.33 -2.14
C PRO A 20 53.72 -24.82 -2.14
N GLY A 21 53.54 -24.27 -3.34
CA GLY A 21 53.05 -22.92 -3.53
C GLY A 21 51.60 -22.79 -3.09
N TYR A 22 51.41 -21.94 -2.08
CA TYR A 22 50.15 -21.47 -1.51
C TYR A 22 49.19 -20.94 -2.61
N ASP A 23 48.40 -21.83 -3.24
CA ASP A 23 47.39 -21.40 -4.21
C ASP A 23 46.14 -20.98 -3.42
N SER A 24 46.08 -19.68 -3.17
CA SER A 24 44.99 -18.99 -2.49
C SER A 24 43.65 -19.41 -3.11
N PRO A 25 42.64 -19.80 -2.32
CA PRO A 25 41.31 -19.95 -2.88
C PRO A 25 40.94 -18.58 -3.45
N ARG A 26 40.72 -18.52 -4.76
CA ARG A 26 40.05 -17.40 -5.41
C ARG A 26 38.72 -17.23 -4.68
N ARG A 27 38.71 -16.36 -3.66
CA ARG A 27 37.50 -15.73 -3.15
C ARG A 27 36.95 -14.99 -4.34
N THR A 28 36.09 -15.66 -5.08
CA THR A 28 35.07 -15.00 -5.88
C THR A 28 34.35 -14.11 -4.89
N ARG A 29 34.80 -12.84 -4.81
CA ARG A 29 34.01 -11.78 -4.21
C ARG A 29 32.74 -11.79 -5.06
N TYR A 30 31.69 -12.42 -4.54
CA TYR A 30 30.36 -11.95 -4.80
C TYR A 30 30.43 -10.47 -4.42
N TYR A 31 30.59 -9.61 -5.42
CA TYR A 31 30.26 -8.22 -5.26
C TYR A 31 28.78 -8.25 -4.97
N SER A 32 28.46 -8.27 -3.67
CA SER A 32 27.13 -8.04 -3.19
C SER A 32 26.64 -6.82 -3.96
N ARG A 33 25.41 -6.89 -4.49
CA ARG A 33 24.71 -5.77 -5.10
C ARG A 33 23.76 -5.09 -4.07
N PRO A 34 24.14 -4.81 -2.81
CA PRO A 34 23.19 -4.31 -1.82
C PRO A 34 22.89 -2.82 -2.07
N HIS A 35 23.76 -2.07 -2.73
CA HIS A 35 23.59 -0.62 -2.85
C HIS A 35 22.54 -0.16 -3.86
N HIS A 36 22.20 -0.97 -4.87
CA HIS A 36 21.20 -0.59 -5.87
C HIS A 36 19.78 -0.95 -5.41
N GLU A 37 19.60 -2.15 -4.87
CA GLU A 37 18.29 -2.61 -4.38
C GLU A 37 17.81 -1.75 -3.20
N ASP A 38 18.68 -1.46 -2.22
CA ASP A 38 18.34 -0.58 -1.09
C ASP A 38 18.00 0.85 -1.56
N ARG A 39 18.69 1.33 -2.59
CA ARG A 39 18.43 2.66 -3.18
C ARG A 39 17.10 2.68 -3.92
N ASP A 40 16.81 1.67 -4.72
CA ASP A 40 15.57 1.58 -5.51
C ASP A 40 14.35 1.45 -4.58
N VAL A 41 14.47 0.67 -3.50
CA VAL A 41 13.47 0.56 -2.42
C VAL A 41 13.27 1.90 -1.70
N HIS A 42 14.36 2.62 -1.40
CA HIS A 42 14.27 3.94 -0.80
C HIS A 42 13.59 4.97 -1.72
N LEU A 43 13.92 4.97 -3.02
CA LEU A 43 13.30 5.85 -4.01
C LEU A 43 11.82 5.53 -4.20
N LEU A 44 11.44 4.25 -4.16
CA LEU A 44 10.04 3.85 -4.22
C LEU A 44 9.26 4.39 -3.03
N ARG A 45 9.80 4.26 -1.81
CA ARG A 45 9.20 4.84 -0.61
C ARG A 45 9.05 6.35 -0.73
N LEU A 46 10.13 7.05 -1.10
CA LEU A 46 10.11 8.51 -1.26
C LEU A 46 9.09 8.96 -2.32
N SER A 47 8.98 8.22 -3.43
CA SER A 47 8.00 8.51 -4.48
C SER A 47 6.58 8.36 -3.95
N LEU A 48 6.32 7.36 -3.12
CA LEU A 48 5.02 7.15 -2.49
C LEU A 48 4.69 8.24 -1.46
N ASP A 49 5.66 8.68 -0.65
CA ASP A 49 5.52 9.83 0.26
C ASP A 49 5.14 11.10 -0.53
N LEU A 50 5.88 11.43 -1.59
CA LEU A 50 5.62 12.61 -2.43
C LEU A 50 4.27 12.55 -3.16
N GLN A 51 3.85 11.36 -3.61
CA GLN A 51 2.56 11.17 -4.26
C GLN A 51 1.39 11.45 -3.30
N LEU A 52 1.51 11.02 -2.03
CA LEU A 52 0.50 11.30 -1.00
C LEU A 52 0.41 12.80 -0.70
N ASP A 53 1.56 13.48 -0.58
CA ASP A 53 1.61 14.92 -0.36
C ASP A 53 0.98 15.69 -1.52
N ALA A 54 1.27 15.30 -2.77
CA ALA A 54 0.68 15.91 -3.96
C ALA A 54 -0.86 15.78 -4.02
N MET A 55 -1.40 14.61 -3.65
CA MET A 55 -2.86 14.41 -3.56
C MET A 55 -3.49 15.29 -2.48
N LEU A 56 -2.85 15.42 -1.30
CA LEU A 56 -3.36 16.27 -0.22
C LEU A 56 -3.35 17.75 -0.62
N LEU A 57 -2.29 18.21 -1.29
CA LEU A 57 -2.22 19.56 -1.85
C LEU A 57 -3.31 19.80 -2.90
N THR A 58 -3.53 18.82 -3.79
CA THR A 58 -4.56 18.87 -4.82
C THR A 58 -5.97 18.93 -4.23
N LEU A 59 -6.25 18.12 -3.20
CA LEU A 59 -7.52 18.15 -2.47
C LEU A 59 -7.76 19.51 -1.81
N GLY A 60 -6.73 20.07 -1.17
CA GLY A 60 -6.80 21.41 -0.57
C GLY A 60 -7.05 22.52 -1.60
N ALA A 61 -6.38 22.45 -2.75
CA ALA A 61 -6.59 23.39 -3.85
C ALA A 61 -8.01 23.28 -4.43
N ALA A 62 -8.52 22.06 -4.62
CA ALA A 62 -9.87 21.82 -5.10
C ALA A 62 -10.93 22.39 -4.14
N ALA A 63 -10.77 22.16 -2.84
CA ALA A 63 -11.67 22.70 -1.82
C ALA A 63 -11.62 24.24 -1.77
N ALA A 64 -10.44 24.84 -1.88
CA ALA A 64 -10.28 26.28 -1.90
C ALA A 64 -10.92 26.92 -3.15
N GLU A 65 -10.82 26.26 -4.31
CA GLU A 65 -11.49 26.70 -5.54
C GLU A 65 -13.01 26.64 -5.39
N GLU A 66 -13.58 25.59 -4.80
CA GLU A 66 -15.02 25.47 -4.56
C GLU A 66 -15.56 26.60 -3.67
N VAL A 67 -14.81 26.96 -2.62
CA VAL A 67 -15.15 28.10 -1.75
C VAL A 67 -15.06 29.43 -2.50
N THR A 68 -14.03 29.61 -3.34
CA THR A 68 -13.72 30.88 -4.02
C THR A 68 -14.63 31.14 -5.22
N THR A 69 -14.89 30.11 -6.04
CA THR A 69 -15.75 30.19 -7.23
C THR A 69 -17.23 30.26 -6.88
N GLY A 70 -17.58 30.05 -5.61
CA GLY A 70 -18.94 30.21 -5.15
C GLY A 70 -19.89 29.27 -5.87
N THR A 71 -19.53 28.00 -6.05
CA THR A 71 -20.51 26.98 -6.50
C THR A 71 -21.62 26.75 -5.47
N LEU A 72 -21.57 27.45 -4.32
CA LEU A 72 -22.69 27.68 -3.39
C LEU A 72 -23.46 29.00 -3.62
N VAL A 73 -22.94 29.96 -4.39
CA VAL A 73 -23.64 31.20 -4.80
C VAL A 73 -23.22 31.65 -6.21
N ASN A 74 -24.04 31.24 -7.20
CA ASN A 74 -24.15 31.75 -8.57
C ASN A 74 -23.28 32.97 -8.92
N ARG A 75 -22.34 32.83 -9.86
CA ARG A 75 -21.88 33.99 -10.63
C ARG A 75 -21.43 33.64 -12.04
N GLY A 76 -22.20 34.13 -13.02
CA GLY A 76 -21.89 34.13 -14.45
C GLY A 76 -20.75 35.09 -14.82
N GLY A 77 -19.54 34.78 -14.35
CA GLY A 77 -18.30 35.36 -14.87
C GLY A 77 -17.76 34.56 -16.07
N PRO A 78 -16.86 35.14 -16.87
CA PRO A 78 -16.21 34.42 -17.96
C PRO A 78 -15.49 33.17 -17.42
N SER A 79 -15.72 32.03 -18.07
CA SER A 79 -15.20 30.72 -17.67
C SER A 79 -13.68 30.75 -17.61
N THR A 80 -13.11 30.92 -16.41
CA THR A 80 -11.70 30.65 -16.18
C THR A 80 -11.42 29.17 -16.50
N PRO A 81 -10.26 28.83 -17.07
CA PRO A 81 -9.92 27.43 -17.31
C PRO A 81 -9.96 26.68 -15.98
N HIS A 82 -10.93 25.79 -15.84
CA HIS A 82 -11.16 25.00 -14.63
C HIS A 82 -10.11 23.89 -14.58
N ILE A 83 -9.35 23.82 -13.48
CA ILE A 83 -8.37 22.77 -13.30
C ILE A 83 -9.13 21.46 -13.01
N PRO A 84 -8.85 20.34 -13.70
CA PRO A 84 -9.66 19.12 -13.57
C PRO A 84 -9.28 18.31 -12.32
N TRP A 85 -9.32 18.93 -11.14
CA TRP A 85 -8.87 18.36 -9.87
C TRP A 85 -9.46 16.98 -9.57
N ALA A 86 -10.76 16.80 -9.80
CA ALA A 86 -11.42 15.53 -9.57
C ALA A 86 -10.85 14.38 -10.42
N ARG A 87 -10.49 14.66 -11.67
CA ARG A 87 -9.86 13.68 -12.56
C ARG A 87 -8.44 13.36 -12.09
N TRP A 88 -7.64 14.38 -11.76
CA TRP A 88 -6.28 14.18 -11.25
C TRP A 88 -6.26 13.39 -9.96
N LEU A 89 -7.15 13.68 -9.00
CA LEU A 89 -7.28 12.90 -7.77
C LEU A 89 -7.62 11.42 -8.03
N ALA A 90 -8.45 11.12 -9.03
CA ALA A 90 -8.75 9.74 -9.40
C ALA A 90 -7.54 9.03 -10.01
N GLU A 91 -6.85 9.67 -10.94
CA GLU A 91 -5.63 9.16 -11.58
C GLU A 91 -4.50 8.96 -10.55
N ASP A 92 -4.31 9.91 -9.65
CA ASP A 92 -3.31 9.87 -8.59
C ASP A 92 -3.61 8.79 -7.53
N LEU A 93 -4.89 8.54 -7.23
CA LEU A 93 -5.30 7.45 -6.35
C LEU A 93 -4.95 6.08 -6.96
N GLU A 94 -5.22 5.90 -8.27
CA GLU A 94 -4.86 4.69 -9.00
C GLU A 94 -3.34 4.48 -9.02
N LEU A 95 -2.58 5.54 -9.31
CA LEU A 95 -1.12 5.51 -9.29
C LEU A 95 -0.58 5.17 -7.89
N THR A 96 -1.11 5.81 -6.85
CA THR A 96 -0.74 5.55 -5.44
C THR A 96 -0.99 4.08 -5.07
N ARG A 97 -2.13 3.52 -5.50
CA ARG A 97 -2.44 2.10 -5.28
C ARG A 97 -1.43 1.19 -5.96
N ALA A 98 -1.05 1.48 -7.21
CA ALA A 98 -0.06 0.69 -7.95
C ALA A 98 1.34 0.76 -7.31
N LEU A 99 1.78 1.95 -6.89
CA LEU A 99 3.03 2.17 -6.18
C LEU A 99 3.05 1.46 -4.82
N THR A 100 1.93 1.51 -4.08
CA THR A 100 1.78 0.81 -2.80
C THR A 100 1.86 -0.70 -2.97
N ALA A 101 1.18 -1.25 -3.98
CA ALA A 101 1.25 -2.69 -4.26
C ALA A 101 2.68 -3.14 -4.61
N THR A 102 3.40 -2.32 -5.38
CA THR A 102 4.81 -2.55 -5.71
C THR A 102 5.69 -2.44 -4.46
N ALA A 103 5.45 -1.46 -3.59
CA ALA A 103 6.17 -1.30 -2.34
C ALA A 103 5.99 -2.51 -1.41
N ILE A 104 4.76 -3.02 -1.31
CA ILE A 104 4.45 -4.25 -0.55
C ILE A 104 5.18 -5.46 -1.14
N SER A 105 5.20 -5.62 -2.47
CA SER A 105 5.81 -6.81 -3.09
C SER A 105 7.33 -6.88 -2.93
N VAL A 106 7.99 -5.72 -2.74
CA VAL A 106 9.44 -5.63 -2.50
C VAL A 106 9.80 -5.39 -1.03
N ASP A 107 8.83 -5.50 -0.11
CA ASP A 107 8.97 -5.22 1.33
C ASP A 107 9.56 -3.83 1.65
N ALA A 108 9.23 -2.84 0.81
CA ALA A 108 9.58 -1.46 1.07
C ALA A 108 8.76 -0.92 2.26
N ALA A 109 9.42 -0.14 3.12
CA ALA A 109 8.72 0.55 4.20
C ALA A 109 7.67 1.51 3.63
N LEU A 110 6.41 1.35 4.05
CA LEU A 110 5.32 2.22 3.63
C LEU A 110 5.33 3.55 4.40
N PRO A 111 4.90 4.65 3.76
CA PRO A 111 4.60 5.91 4.44
C PRO A 111 3.71 5.71 5.67
N PRO A 112 4.00 6.37 6.81
CA PRO A 112 3.19 6.25 8.01
C PRO A 112 1.75 6.77 7.81
N THR A 113 1.55 7.68 6.86
CA THR A 113 0.27 8.26 6.47
C THR A 113 -0.68 7.24 5.81
N LEU A 114 -0.17 6.14 5.26
CA LEU A 114 -0.98 5.01 4.77
C LEU A 114 -1.48 4.10 5.90
N GLY A 115 -1.17 4.43 7.16
CA GLY A 115 -1.54 3.66 8.34
C GLY A 115 -0.53 2.57 8.70
N ALA A 116 -0.72 1.94 9.86
CA ALA A 116 0.11 0.82 10.31
C ALA A 116 0.02 -0.34 9.29
N THR A 117 1.11 -0.49 8.55
CA THR A 117 1.41 -1.43 7.45
C THR A 117 0.26 -2.42 7.11
N PRO A 118 -0.61 -2.10 6.14
CA PRO A 118 -1.61 -3.06 5.66
C PRO A 118 -1.00 -4.38 5.17
N ALA A 119 0.29 -4.38 4.78
CA ALA A 119 1.03 -5.58 4.38
C ALA A 119 1.02 -6.72 5.40
N ARG A 120 0.69 -6.46 6.68
CA ARG A 120 0.65 -7.47 7.75
C ARG A 120 -0.72 -7.67 8.37
N LYS A 121 -1.72 -6.88 7.99
CA LYS A 121 -3.08 -7.02 8.52
C LYS A 121 -3.91 -7.89 7.57
N GLU A 122 -4.64 -8.84 8.14
CA GLU A 122 -5.65 -9.56 7.38
C GLU A 122 -6.70 -8.57 6.84
N PRO A 123 -7.19 -8.75 5.59
CA PRO A 123 -8.17 -7.85 5.00
C PRO A 123 -9.41 -7.62 5.87
N GLN A 124 -9.82 -8.64 6.63
CA GLN A 124 -10.95 -8.54 7.55
C GLN A 124 -10.67 -7.60 8.73
N SER A 125 -9.46 -7.60 9.28
CA SER A 125 -9.06 -6.66 10.34
C SER A 125 -9.05 -5.22 9.83
N VAL A 126 -8.65 -5.00 8.56
CA VAL A 126 -8.71 -3.67 7.93
C VAL A 126 -10.16 -3.22 7.74
N ALA A 127 -11.06 -4.14 7.35
CA ALA A 127 -12.48 -3.85 7.21
C ALA A 127 -13.14 -3.51 8.56
N ASP A 128 -12.79 -4.22 9.64
CA ASP A 128 -13.29 -3.93 10.99
C ASP A 128 -12.76 -2.59 11.52
N ASP A 129 -11.47 -2.27 11.28
CA ASP A 129 -10.90 -0.96 11.60
C ASP A 129 -11.62 0.17 10.85
N LEU A 130 -11.95 -0.04 9.56
CA LEU A 130 -12.70 0.93 8.75
C LEU A 130 -14.13 1.10 9.25
N LEU A 131 -14.80 0.01 9.63
CA LEU A 131 -16.15 0.03 10.20
C LEU A 131 -16.19 0.92 11.46
N ALA A 132 -15.29 0.66 12.41
CA ALA A 132 -15.21 1.44 13.65
C ALA A 132 -14.98 2.94 13.40
N ARG A 133 -14.18 3.29 12.37
CA ARG A 133 -13.96 4.69 11.97
C ARG A 133 -15.22 5.32 11.39
N TYR A 134 -15.94 4.63 10.49
CA TYR A 134 -17.16 5.16 9.91
C TYR A 134 -18.27 5.31 10.95
N GLU A 135 -18.39 4.40 11.90
CA GLU A 135 -19.33 4.52 13.03
C GLU A 135 -19.01 5.75 13.90
N SER A 136 -17.72 5.95 14.23
CA SER A 136 -17.26 7.13 14.97
C SER A 136 -17.57 8.43 14.22
N ILE A 137 -17.32 8.48 12.90
CA ILE A 137 -17.69 9.64 12.07
C ILE A 137 -19.20 9.85 12.08
N CYS A 138 -20.01 8.79 11.96
CA CYS A 138 -21.47 8.91 12.01
C CYS A 138 -21.94 9.55 13.32
N SER A 139 -21.37 9.15 14.46
CA SER A 139 -21.67 9.74 15.77
C SER A 139 -21.29 11.22 15.80
N LEU A 140 -20.06 11.57 15.43
CA LEU A 140 -19.57 12.95 15.43
C LEU A 140 -20.40 13.88 14.54
N LEU A 141 -20.75 13.44 13.32
CA LEU A 141 -21.57 14.24 12.41
C LEU A 141 -23.02 14.38 12.91
N THR A 142 -23.56 13.35 13.58
CA THR A 142 -24.90 13.41 14.18
C THR A 142 -24.93 14.39 15.35
N ASP A 143 -23.89 14.37 16.20
CA ASP A 143 -23.74 15.29 17.32
C ASP A 143 -23.59 16.73 16.81
N LEU A 144 -22.78 16.96 15.77
CA LEU A 144 -22.62 18.27 15.14
C LEU A 144 -23.96 18.84 14.62
N ILE A 145 -24.80 18.03 13.99
CA ILE A 145 -26.13 18.47 13.51
C ILE A 145 -27.06 18.79 14.68
N ARG A 146 -26.99 18.04 15.78
CA ARG A 146 -27.87 18.23 16.93
C ARG A 146 -27.48 19.45 17.76
N ASP A 147 -26.20 19.68 17.95
CA ASP A 147 -25.68 20.57 19.00
C ASP A 147 -25.43 22.00 18.50
N VAL A 148 -25.40 22.25 17.18
CA VAL A 148 -25.23 23.61 16.62
C VAL A 148 -26.59 24.33 16.49
N PRO A 149 -26.71 25.64 16.77
CA PRO A 149 -27.95 26.38 16.53
C PRO A 149 -28.38 26.45 15.04
N ALA A 150 -29.69 26.37 14.79
CA ALA A 150 -30.26 26.25 13.44
C ALA A 150 -29.96 27.44 12.49
N ASP A 151 -29.72 28.63 13.05
CA ASP A 151 -29.31 29.83 12.33
C ASP A 151 -27.91 29.70 11.69
N VAL A 152 -27.00 28.99 12.36
CA VAL A 152 -25.64 28.71 11.87
C VAL A 152 -25.59 27.49 10.95
N GLN A 153 -26.53 26.54 11.12
CA GLN A 153 -26.54 25.27 10.39
C GLN A 153 -26.80 25.40 8.87
N SER A 154 -27.61 26.38 8.46
CA SER A 154 -28.18 26.44 7.10
C SER A 154 -27.16 26.36 5.95
N ALA A 155 -25.94 26.85 6.14
CA ALA A 155 -24.90 26.89 5.09
C ALA A 155 -24.15 25.57 4.89
N TRP A 156 -23.96 24.75 5.93
CA TRP A 156 -23.10 23.55 5.88
C TRP A 156 -23.87 22.25 6.17
N GLN A 157 -25.07 22.35 6.75
CA GLN A 157 -25.91 21.20 7.10
C GLN A 157 -26.17 20.25 5.92
N PRO A 158 -26.44 20.70 4.68
CA PRO A 158 -26.61 19.79 3.55
C PRO A 158 -25.37 18.94 3.27
N SER A 159 -24.18 19.56 3.30
CA SER A 159 -22.91 18.87 3.07
C SER A 159 -22.61 17.86 4.17
N ILE A 160 -22.84 18.22 5.44
CA ILE A 160 -22.66 17.30 6.57
C ILE A 160 -23.69 16.16 6.55
N SER A 161 -24.94 16.44 6.20
CA SER A 161 -25.99 15.41 6.05
C SER A 161 -25.66 14.45 4.91
N HIS A 162 -25.13 14.96 3.79
CA HIS A 162 -24.66 14.14 2.69
C HIS A 162 -23.49 13.24 3.13
N ALA A 163 -22.49 13.79 3.84
CA ALA A 163 -21.38 13.02 4.37
C ALA A 163 -21.84 11.92 5.34
N LEU A 164 -22.79 12.23 6.25
CA LEU A 164 -23.38 11.27 7.17
C LEU A 164 -24.10 10.13 6.43
N SER A 165 -24.90 10.46 5.41
CA SER A 165 -25.59 9.47 4.56
C SER A 165 -24.58 8.52 3.88
N ARG A 166 -23.50 9.07 3.33
CA ARG A 166 -22.43 8.26 2.73
C ARG A 166 -21.73 7.36 3.75
N CYS A 167 -21.44 7.85 4.96
CA CYS A 167 -20.79 7.05 5.99
C CYS A 167 -21.69 5.87 6.42
N ARG A 168 -22.99 6.10 6.61
CA ARG A 168 -23.96 5.03 6.92
C ARG A 168 -24.03 3.99 5.81
N ALA A 169 -24.09 4.41 4.55
CA ALA A 169 -24.08 3.48 3.42
C ALA A 169 -22.82 2.59 3.40
N ARG A 170 -21.64 3.14 3.76
CA ARG A 170 -20.40 2.36 3.87
C ARG A 170 -20.41 1.39 5.05
N VAL A 171 -20.98 1.78 6.19
CA VAL A 171 -21.20 0.87 7.32
C VAL A 171 -22.06 -0.32 6.89
N ASP A 172 -23.17 -0.08 6.20
CA ASP A 172 -24.07 -1.14 5.74
C ASP A 172 -23.42 -2.08 4.71
N GLU A 173 -22.60 -1.54 3.81
CA GLU A 173 -21.81 -2.34 2.87
C GLU A 173 -20.79 -3.23 3.60
N LEU A 174 -19.99 -2.68 4.51
CA LEU A 174 -18.98 -3.45 5.26
C LEU A 174 -19.61 -4.53 6.14
N CYS A 175 -20.76 -4.25 6.77
CA CYS A 175 -21.50 -5.23 7.55
C CYS A 175 -21.96 -6.41 6.68
N ARG A 176 -22.51 -6.14 5.49
CA ARG A 176 -22.93 -7.18 4.54
C ARG A 176 -21.78 -8.06 4.07
N GLU A 177 -20.64 -7.46 3.69
CA GLU A 177 -19.45 -8.21 3.28
C GLU A 177 -18.94 -9.11 4.42
N ARG A 178 -18.95 -8.62 5.66
CA ARG A 178 -18.57 -9.41 6.84
C ARG A 178 -19.51 -10.60 7.06
N GLU A 179 -20.81 -10.42 6.87
CA GLU A 179 -21.78 -11.51 6.98
C GLU A 179 -21.54 -12.57 5.90
N VAL A 180 -21.31 -12.16 4.65
CA VAL A 180 -20.96 -13.06 3.54
C VAL A 180 -19.67 -13.82 3.84
N ALA A 181 -18.62 -13.15 4.33
CA ALA A 181 -17.37 -13.78 4.71
C ALA A 181 -17.55 -14.83 5.82
N ARG A 182 -18.37 -14.52 6.83
CA ARG A 182 -18.71 -15.46 7.91
C ARG A 182 -19.48 -16.68 7.43
N MET A 183 -20.43 -16.50 6.52
CA MET A 183 -21.21 -17.62 5.95
C MET A 183 -20.35 -18.55 5.07
N ASN A 184 -19.33 -17.99 4.40
CA ASN A 184 -18.41 -18.74 3.55
C ASN A 184 -17.27 -19.41 4.33
N ALA A 185 -17.01 -18.99 5.57
CA ALA A 185 -16.07 -19.68 6.44
C ALA A 185 -16.66 -21.05 6.82
N SER A 186 -15.94 -22.14 6.51
CA SER A 186 -16.39 -23.49 6.87
C SER A 186 -16.68 -23.57 8.38
N PRO A 187 -17.78 -24.21 8.81
CA PRO A 187 -18.00 -24.44 10.23
C PRO A 187 -16.82 -25.23 10.80
N PRO A 188 -16.39 -24.96 12.05
CA PRO A 188 -15.34 -25.75 12.68
C PRO A 188 -15.71 -27.23 12.60
N PRO A 189 -14.75 -28.13 12.35
CA PRO A 189 -15.03 -29.56 12.32
C PRO A 189 -15.73 -29.91 13.63
N ARG A 190 -16.93 -30.49 13.52
CA ARG A 190 -17.62 -31.04 14.69
C ARG A 190 -16.64 -32.03 15.31
N GLU A 191 -16.20 -31.76 16.53
CA GLU A 191 -15.52 -32.78 17.32
C GLU A 191 -16.48 -33.97 17.38
N GLU A 192 -16.13 -35.03 16.66
CA GLU A 192 -16.79 -36.32 16.80
C GLU A 192 -16.65 -36.70 18.26
N HIS A 193 -17.73 -36.51 19.02
CA HIS A 193 -17.90 -37.21 20.28
C HIS A 193 -17.79 -38.70 19.97
N ARG A 194 -16.57 -39.21 20.15
CA ARG A 194 -16.24 -40.63 20.16
C ARG A 194 -17.04 -41.24 21.31
N TYR A 195 -18.25 -41.70 21.00
CA TYR A 195 -18.99 -42.60 21.86
C TYR A 195 -18.06 -43.77 22.20
N LEU A 196 -17.69 -43.91 23.47
CA LEU A 196 -17.04 -45.11 23.97
C LEU A 196 -18.15 -46.16 24.17
N PRO A 197 -18.14 -47.29 23.44
CA PRO A 197 -19.07 -48.38 23.69
C PRO A 197 -18.53 -49.16 24.88
N GLY A 198 -19.04 -48.89 26.08
CA GLY A 198 -18.47 -49.50 27.28
C GLY A 198 -19.23 -49.33 28.58
N GLU A 199 -20.56 -49.21 28.55
CA GLU A 199 -21.39 -49.46 29.73
C GLU A 199 -22.59 -50.33 29.35
N MET A 200 -22.29 -51.57 28.98
CA MET A 200 -23.20 -52.68 29.26
C MET A 200 -22.36 -53.82 29.83
N LEU A 201 -22.76 -54.24 31.02
CA LEU A 201 -22.49 -55.45 31.81
C LEU A 201 -22.39 -54.95 33.27
N GLY A 202 -23.33 -55.25 34.17
CA GLY A 202 -23.86 -56.59 34.40
C GLY A 202 -22.92 -57.30 35.35
#